data_AF-A0A954MR61-F1
#
_entry.id   AF-A0A954MR61-F1
#
_cell.length_a   1.000
_cell.length_b   1.000
_cell.length_c   1.000
_cell.angle_alpha   90.00
_cell.angle_beta   90.00
_cell.angle_gamma   90.00
#
_symmetry.space_group_name_H-M   'P 1'
#
loop_
_entity.id
_entity.type
_entity.pdbx_description
1 polymer ?
#
loop_
_entity_poly.entity_id
_entity_poly.type
_entity_poly.pdbx_seq_one_letter_code
_entity_poly.pdbx_strand_id
1 'polypeptide(L)'
;TSAEADAMRIPIFLGKDVSGRPLVVDMAKMPHLLIAGRTGTGKSVCLNTLILSMLMTRSPEDVRMLMIDPKMVELSPYTRIPHLMHPVITDMKKAEAVLAWAVDKMEERYDLLARVGVRHLDSYNKLGREGVLERLGIDPEDEEAQAIPERMPYIVIIADEMADMIMTSG
;
A
#
# COMPACT_ATOMS: atom_id res chain seq x y z
N THR A 1 -10.30 13.06 15.26
CA THR A 1 -9.09 13.05 14.40
C THR A 1 -8.19 11.85 14.65
N SER A 2 -7.64 11.58 15.84
CA SER A 2 -6.85 10.34 16.03
C SER A 2 -7.74 9.08 16.04
N ALA A 3 -8.79 9.04 16.88
CA ALA A 3 -9.67 7.87 16.99
C ALA A 3 -10.35 7.45 15.67
N GLU A 4 -10.68 8.41 14.80
CA GLU A 4 -11.24 8.11 13.48
C GLU A 4 -10.19 7.51 12.54
N ALA A 5 -8.95 8.03 12.55
CA ALA A 5 -7.87 7.50 11.75
C ALA A 5 -7.42 6.11 12.23
N ASP A 6 -7.48 5.85 13.53
CA ASP A 6 -7.10 4.56 14.12
C ASP A 6 -8.01 3.42 13.64
N ALA A 7 -9.30 3.70 13.39
CA ALA A 7 -10.26 2.73 12.87
C ALA A 7 -10.17 2.50 11.34
N MET A 8 -9.45 3.35 10.60
CA MET A 8 -9.28 3.22 9.14
C MET A 8 -8.22 2.18 8.81
N ARG A 9 -8.20 1.65 7.59
CA ARG A 9 -7.13 0.72 7.18
C ARG A 9 -5.90 1.49 6.70
N ILE A 10 -6.11 2.44 5.79
CA ILE A 10 -5.07 3.33 5.27
C ILE A 10 -5.56 4.78 5.37
N PRO A 11 -5.45 5.41 6.55
CA PRO A 11 -5.88 6.80 6.71
C PRO A 11 -4.95 7.74 5.93
N ILE A 12 -5.56 8.66 5.18
CA ILE A 12 -4.86 9.76 4.52
C ILE A 12 -5.45 11.11 4.97
N PHE A 13 -4.58 12.03 5.38
CA PHE A 13 -4.95 13.37 5.84
C PHE A 13 -4.91 14.33 4.65
N LEU A 14 -6.07 14.74 4.15
CA LEU A 14 -6.17 15.62 2.97
C LEU A 14 -6.12 17.11 3.32
N GLY A 15 -6.32 17.45 4.60
CA GLY A 15 -6.27 18.84 5.08
C GLY A 15 -7.56 19.21 5.82
N LYS A 16 -8.20 20.29 5.41
CA LYS A 16 -9.43 20.82 6.02
C LYS A 16 -10.48 21.12 4.97
N ASP A 17 -11.75 20.94 5.33
CA ASP A 17 -12.87 21.39 4.50
C ASP A 17 -13.08 22.91 4.59
N VAL A 18 -14.07 23.42 3.85
CA VAL A 18 -14.42 24.86 3.84
C VAL A 18 -14.89 25.39 5.19
N SER A 19 -15.30 24.52 6.11
CA SER A 19 -15.69 24.87 7.48
C SER A 19 -14.52 24.75 8.47
N GLY A 20 -13.31 24.45 7.98
CA GLY A 20 -12.11 24.26 8.79
C GLY A 20 -12.03 22.91 9.51
N ARG A 21 -12.96 21.98 9.24
CA ARG A 21 -12.96 20.66 9.86
C ARG A 21 -11.90 19.78 9.21
N PRO A 22 -11.16 18.95 9.98
CA PRO A 22 -10.19 18.02 9.44
C PRO A 22 -10.83 17.07 8.42
N LEU A 23 -10.20 16.93 7.25
CA LEU A 23 -10.60 16.01 6.19
C LEU A 23 -9.66 14.80 6.20
N VAL A 24 -10.17 13.67 6.69
CA VAL A 24 -9.46 12.39 6.77
C VAL A 24 -10.28 11.34 6.05
N VAL A 25 -9.64 10.54 5.20
CA VAL A 25 -10.32 9.51 4.41
C VAL A 25 -9.54 8.20 4.45
N ASP A 26 -10.24 7.07 4.32
CA ASP A 26 -9.62 5.74 4.26
C ASP A 26 -9.36 5.37 2.80
N MET A 27 -8.08 5.37 2.39
CA MET A 27 -7.68 5.01 1.02
C MET A 27 -8.07 3.57 0.66
N ALA A 28 -8.19 2.66 1.63
CA ALA A 28 -8.67 1.30 1.35
C ALA A 28 -10.15 1.24 0.91
N LYS A 29 -10.93 2.31 1.10
CA LYS A 29 -12.30 2.45 0.58
C LYS A 29 -12.34 3.15 -0.78
N MET A 30 -11.25 3.81 -1.17
CA MET A 30 -11.04 4.45 -2.46
C MET A 30 -9.77 3.84 -3.08
N PRO A 31 -9.86 2.59 -3.56
CA PRO A 31 -8.70 1.70 -3.68
C PRO A 31 -7.58 2.21 -4.59
N HIS A 32 -7.88 3.16 -5.47
CA HIS A 32 -6.91 3.85 -6.30
C HIS A 32 -7.18 5.36 -6.29
N LEU A 33 -6.12 6.15 -6.27
CA LEU A 33 -6.16 7.61 -6.24
C LEU A 33 -5.32 8.17 -7.39
N LEU A 34 -5.89 9.08 -8.16
CA LEU A 34 -5.19 9.86 -9.17
C LEU A 34 -5.04 11.31 -8.68
N ILE A 35 -3.82 11.84 -8.69
CA ILE A 35 -3.51 13.22 -8.32
C ILE A 35 -3.06 13.96 -9.56
N ALA A 36 -3.76 15.05 -9.90
CA ALA A 36 -3.42 15.90 -11.03
C ALA A 36 -3.30 17.36 -10.57
N GLY A 37 -2.33 18.08 -11.12
CA GLY A 37 -2.08 19.48 -10.81
C GLY A 37 -0.92 20.02 -11.65
N ARG A 38 -0.96 21.31 -11.97
CA ARG A 38 0.14 21.97 -12.67
C ARG A 38 1.28 22.24 -11.69
N THR A 39 2.49 22.48 -12.21
CA THR A 39 3.63 22.91 -11.37
C THR A 39 3.23 24.11 -10.51
N GLY A 40 3.56 24.05 -9.22
CA GLY A 40 3.24 25.11 -8.25
C GLY A 40 1.84 25.01 -7.62
N THR A 41 0.97 24.06 -8.01
CA THR A 41 -0.36 23.90 -7.37
C THR A 41 -0.34 22.98 -6.15
N GLY A 42 0.84 22.49 -5.73
CA GLY A 42 1.00 21.67 -4.53
C GLY A 42 0.82 20.16 -4.74
N LYS A 43 0.94 19.62 -5.97
CA LYS A 43 0.93 18.16 -6.23
C LYS A 43 1.92 17.42 -5.33
N SER A 44 3.18 17.86 -5.34
CA SER A 44 4.28 17.31 -4.53
C SER A 44 3.99 17.37 -3.04
N VAL A 45 3.45 18.49 -2.55
CA VAL A 45 3.07 18.65 -1.14
C VAL A 45 1.94 17.67 -0.76
N CYS A 46 0.94 17.53 -1.63
CA CYS A 46 -0.14 16.56 -1.46
C CYS A 46 0.42 15.13 -1.38
N LEU A 47 1.26 14.73 -2.34
CA LEU A 47 1.88 13.40 -2.37
C LEU A 47 2.65 13.09 -1.08
N ASN A 48 3.50 14.02 -0.63
CA ASN A 48 4.24 13.89 0.62
C ASN A 48 3.31 13.80 1.83
N THR A 49 2.22 14.57 1.85
CA THR A 49 1.22 14.51 2.92
C THR A 49 0.56 13.13 3.01
N LEU A 50 0.24 12.51 1.87
CA LEU A 50 -0.32 11.16 1.83
C LEU A 50 0.68 10.12 2.36
N ILE A 51 1.94 10.20 1.94
CA ILE A 51 3.00 9.29 2.42
C ILE A 51 3.16 9.43 3.94
N LEU A 52 3.32 10.66 4.43
CA LEU A 52 3.46 10.94 5.86
C LEU A 52 2.23 10.49 6.66
N SER A 53 1.01 10.62 6.10
CA SER A 53 -0.20 10.12 6.74
C SER A 53 -0.09 8.63 7.08
N MET A 54 0.41 7.84 6.14
CA MET A 54 0.61 6.40 6.31
C MET A 54 1.76 6.12 7.28
N LEU A 55 2.90 6.81 7.15
CA LEU A 55 4.06 6.59 8.02
C LEU A 55 3.80 6.93 9.48
N MET A 56 2.96 7.94 9.74
CA MET A 56 2.61 8.36 11.09
C MET A 56 1.55 7.49 11.76
N THR A 57 0.82 6.67 10.98
CA THR A 57 -0.33 5.92 11.50
C THR A 57 -0.20 4.42 11.37
N ARG A 58 0.65 3.90 10.47
CA ARG A 58 0.74 2.48 10.16
C ARG A 58 2.17 1.98 10.24
N SER A 59 2.32 0.80 10.84
CA SER A 59 3.61 0.11 10.90
C SER A 59 3.95 -0.55 9.55
N PRO A 60 5.21 -0.97 9.33
CA PRO A 60 5.58 -1.77 8.16
C PRO A 60 4.84 -3.12 8.05
N GLU A 61 4.28 -3.63 9.14
CA GLU A 61 3.47 -4.85 9.16
C GLU A 61 2.03 -4.60 8.67
N ASP A 62 1.56 -3.36 8.76
CA ASP A 62 0.23 -2.95 8.30
C ASP A 62 0.28 -2.47 6.84
N VAL A 63 1.30 -1.68 6.49
CA VAL A 63 1.46 -1.06 5.17
C VAL A 63 2.89 -1.21 4.68
N ARG A 64 3.03 -1.71 3.46
CA ARG A 64 4.27 -1.74 2.69
C ARG A 64 4.15 -0.87 1.45
N MET A 65 5.26 -0.29 1.02
CA MET A 65 5.30 0.69 -0.06
C MET A 65 6.25 0.28 -1.19
N LEU A 66 5.81 0.53 -2.41
CA LEU A 66 6.63 0.54 -3.62
C LEU A 66 6.58 1.95 -4.20
N MET A 67 7.74 2.54 -4.45
CA MET A 67 7.86 3.93 -4.88
C MET A 67 8.54 3.99 -6.24
N ILE A 68 7.90 4.65 -7.20
CA ILE A 68 8.37 4.85 -8.56
C ILE A 68 8.56 6.36 -8.78
N ASP A 69 9.82 6.76 -8.97
CA ASP A 69 10.23 8.15 -9.19
C ASP A 69 11.35 8.18 -10.24
N PRO A 70 11.01 8.27 -11.54
CA PRO A 70 12.00 8.27 -12.61
C PRO A 70 12.91 9.50 -12.59
N LYS A 71 12.48 10.59 -11.96
CA LYS A 71 13.21 11.86 -11.91
C LYS A 71 14.06 12.00 -10.65
N MET A 72 13.87 11.13 -9.65
CA MET A 72 14.54 11.16 -8.35
C MET A 72 14.37 12.48 -7.60
N VAL A 73 13.26 13.19 -7.82
CA VAL A 73 13.02 14.51 -7.21
C VAL A 73 12.14 14.37 -5.98
N GLU A 74 10.99 13.70 -6.11
CA GLU A 74 9.92 13.77 -5.12
C GLU A 74 10.02 12.69 -4.05
N LEU A 75 10.51 11.49 -4.39
CA LEU A 75 10.50 10.32 -3.48
C LEU A 75 11.86 9.96 -2.87
N SER A 76 12.94 10.62 -3.30
CA SER A 76 14.30 10.45 -2.77
C SER A 76 14.42 10.53 -1.23
N PRO A 77 13.66 11.41 -0.51
CA PRO A 77 13.71 11.45 0.95
C PRO A 77 13.28 10.15 1.65
N TYR A 78 12.49 9.31 0.97
CA TYR A 78 11.91 8.09 1.56
C TYR A 78 12.77 6.84 1.39
N THR A 79 13.95 6.93 0.76
CA THR A 79 14.81 5.78 0.40
C THR A 79 15.23 4.85 1.54
N ARG A 80 15.05 5.26 2.81
CA ARG A 80 15.50 4.51 4.00
C ARG A 80 14.37 4.13 4.96
N ILE A 81 13.10 4.34 4.61
CA ILE A 81 12.00 3.97 5.49
C ILE A 81 11.83 2.44 5.54
N PRO A 82 11.45 1.87 6.69
CA PRO A 82 11.26 0.42 6.83
C PRO A 82 10.05 -0.11 6.05
N HIS A 83 9.14 0.77 5.60
CA HIS A 83 7.96 0.39 4.82
C HIS A 83 8.29 0.00 3.38
N LEU A 84 9.45 0.41 2.84
CA LEU A 84 9.82 0.09 1.46
C LEU A 84 10.06 -1.41 1.26
N MET A 85 9.46 -1.96 0.21
CA MET A 85 9.70 -3.36 -0.23
C MET A 85 10.90 -3.47 -1.16
N HIS A 86 11.24 -2.36 -1.82
CA HIS A 86 12.33 -2.24 -2.78
C HIS A 86 12.84 -0.79 -2.72
N PRO A 87 14.13 -0.52 -2.99
CA PRO A 87 14.63 0.84 -3.18
C PRO A 87 13.75 1.63 -4.17
N VAL A 88 13.71 2.95 -4.04
CA VAL A 88 12.94 3.82 -4.96
C VAL A 88 13.32 3.49 -6.41
N ILE A 89 12.31 3.15 -7.20
CA ILE A 89 12.45 2.65 -8.56
C ILE A 89 12.56 3.85 -9.49
N THR A 90 13.71 3.95 -10.14
CA THR A 90 14.02 5.03 -11.08
C THR A 90 14.03 4.55 -12.54
N ASP A 91 14.20 3.25 -12.74
CA ASP A 91 14.22 2.60 -14.05
C ASP A 91 12.79 2.17 -14.45
N MET A 92 12.36 2.60 -15.64
CA MET A 92 11.01 2.36 -16.14
C MET A 92 10.72 0.90 -16.46
N LYS A 93 11.72 0.13 -16.89
CA LYS A 93 11.59 -1.31 -17.13
C LYS A 93 11.44 -2.07 -15.81
N LYS A 94 12.13 -1.61 -14.75
CA LYS A 94 11.92 -2.14 -13.40
C LYS A 94 10.54 -1.79 -12.88
N ALA A 95 10.04 -0.59 -13.17
CA ALA A 95 8.68 -0.19 -12.80
C ALA A 95 7.62 -1.11 -13.44
N GLU A 96 7.77 -1.46 -14.72
CA GLU A 96 6.92 -2.44 -15.40
C GLU A 96 6.95 -3.81 -14.72
N ALA A 97 8.14 -4.34 -14.44
CA ALA A 97 8.29 -5.63 -13.75
C ALA A 97 7.66 -5.63 -12.35
N VAL A 98 7.74 -4.50 -11.62
CA VAL A 98 7.13 -4.36 -10.30
C VAL A 98 5.60 -4.29 -10.38
N LEU A 99 5.04 -3.66 -11.41
CA LEU A 99 3.60 -3.67 -11.65
C LEU A 99 3.10 -5.07 -12.04
N ALA A 100 3.85 -5.80 -12.88
CA ALA A 100 3.55 -7.20 -13.20
C ALA A 100 3.58 -8.07 -11.93
N TRP A 101 4.63 -7.93 -11.10
CA TRP A 101 4.70 -8.59 -9.80
C TRP A 101 3.52 -8.26 -8.89
N ALA A 102 3.02 -7.01 -8.92
CA ALA A 102 1.88 -6.63 -8.11
C ALA A 102 0.59 -7.35 -8.54
N VAL A 103 0.44 -7.66 -9.84
CA VAL A 103 -0.66 -8.49 -10.37
C VAL A 103 -0.49 -9.93 -9.89
N ASP A 104 0.69 -10.53 -10.08
CA ASP A 104 0.95 -11.91 -9.61
C ASP A 104 0.71 -12.04 -8.10
N LYS A 105 1.16 -11.05 -7.32
CA LYS A 105 0.96 -11.02 -5.87
C LYS A 105 -0.51 -10.86 -5.49
N MET A 106 -1.29 -10.15 -6.30
CA MET A 106 -2.74 -10.03 -6.10
C MET A 106 -3.41 -11.38 -6.33
N GLU A 107 -3.05 -12.12 -7.37
CA GLU A 107 -3.59 -13.46 -7.65
C GLU A 107 -3.24 -14.46 -6.54
N GLU A 108 -1.97 -14.51 -6.12
CA GLU A 108 -1.53 -15.34 -4.98
C GLU A 108 -2.35 -15.06 -3.71
N ARG A 109 -2.62 -13.77 -3.43
CA ARG A 109 -3.44 -13.37 -2.29
C ARG A 109 -4.89 -13.78 -2.46
N TYR A 110 -5.46 -13.68 -3.65
CA TYR A 110 -6.83 -14.13 -3.91
C TYR A 110 -6.99 -15.63 -3.68
N ASP A 111 -6.05 -16.43 -4.16
CA ASP A 111 -6.06 -17.88 -3.96
C ASP A 111 -6.00 -18.24 -2.49
N LEU A 112 -5.11 -17.59 -1.73
CA LEU A 112 -5.01 -17.80 -0.29
C LEU A 112 -6.28 -17.36 0.46
N LEU A 113 -6.83 -16.19 0.13
CA LEU A 113 -8.09 -15.71 0.72
C LEU A 113 -9.24 -16.68 0.44
N ALA A 114 -9.31 -17.24 -0.77
CA ALA A 114 -10.31 -18.23 -1.16
C ALA A 114 -10.15 -19.54 -0.37
N ARG A 115 -8.92 -20.07 -0.25
CA ARG A 115 -8.62 -21.27 0.55
C ARG A 115 -9.01 -21.09 2.02
N VAL A 116 -8.75 -19.93 2.61
CA VAL A 116 -9.11 -19.59 4.01
C VAL A 116 -10.62 -19.27 4.15
N GLY A 117 -11.34 -19.08 3.05
CA GLY A 117 -12.78 -18.76 3.07
C GLY A 117 -13.08 -17.32 3.53
N VAL A 118 -12.21 -16.36 3.21
CA VAL A 118 -12.40 -14.92 3.51
C VAL A 118 -12.38 -14.08 2.23
N ARG A 119 -13.04 -12.91 2.25
CA ARG A 119 -13.15 -12.03 1.08
C ARG A 119 -12.18 -10.86 1.07
N HIS A 120 -11.64 -10.48 2.23
CA HIS A 120 -10.89 -9.25 2.39
C HIS A 120 -9.64 -9.45 3.26
N LEU A 121 -8.63 -8.62 3.02
CA LEU A 121 -7.36 -8.66 3.75
C LEU A 121 -7.51 -8.43 5.25
N ASP A 122 -8.41 -7.52 5.65
CA ASP A 122 -8.66 -7.26 7.07
C ASP A 122 -9.36 -8.46 7.74
N SER A 123 -10.23 -9.16 7.03
CA SER A 123 -10.84 -10.40 7.52
C SER A 123 -9.79 -11.49 7.73
N TYR A 124 -8.83 -11.63 6.79
CA TYR A 124 -7.71 -12.55 6.96
C TYR A 124 -6.86 -12.19 8.18
N ASN A 125 -6.41 -10.94 8.26
CA ASN A 125 -5.52 -10.49 9.34
C ASN A 125 -6.17 -10.57 10.73
N LYS A 126 -7.50 -10.45 10.83
CA LYS A 126 -8.26 -10.60 12.08
C LYS A 126 -8.32 -12.04 12.61
N LEU A 127 -8.14 -13.05 11.75
CA LEU A 127 -8.13 -14.45 12.18
C LEU A 127 -6.88 -14.78 12.99
N GLY A 128 -5.79 -14.04 12.75
CA GLY A 128 -4.47 -14.37 13.29
C GLY A 128 -3.93 -15.69 12.73
N ARG A 129 -2.73 -16.04 13.17
CA ARG A 129 -2.01 -17.23 12.69
C ARG A 129 -2.80 -18.52 12.87
N GLU A 130 -3.26 -18.74 14.10
CA GLU A 130 -3.97 -19.96 14.50
C GLU A 130 -5.27 -20.14 13.70
N GLY A 131 -6.10 -19.09 13.62
CA GLY A 131 -7.36 -19.15 12.88
C GLY A 131 -7.19 -19.31 11.37
N VAL A 132 -6.07 -18.83 10.80
CA VAL A 132 -5.73 -19.10 9.39
C VAL A 132 -5.38 -20.57 9.20
N LEU A 133 -4.49 -21.13 10.02
CA LEU A 133 -4.04 -22.52 9.89
C LEU A 133 -5.19 -23.52 10.14
N GLU A 134 -6.02 -23.27 11.15
CA GLU A 134 -7.21 -24.08 11.45
C GLU A 134 -8.13 -24.16 10.22
N ARG A 135 -8.41 -23.03 9.57
CA ARG A 135 -9.27 -22.98 8.37
C ARG A 135 -8.66 -23.67 7.16
N LEU A 136 -7.35 -23.72 7.08
CA LEU A 136 -6.64 -24.46 6.04
C LEU A 136 -6.51 -25.95 6.38
N GLY A 137 -6.79 -26.36 7.62
CA GLY A 137 -6.58 -27.72 8.11
C GLY A 137 -5.10 -28.11 8.16
N ILE A 138 -4.21 -27.13 8.37
CA ILE A 138 -2.76 -27.33 8.41
C ILE A 138 -2.30 -27.35 9.87
N ASP A 139 -1.52 -28.36 10.24
CA ASP A 139 -0.89 -28.43 11.57
C ASP A 139 0.18 -27.33 11.70
N PRO A 140 0.22 -26.54 12.80
CA PRO A 140 1.26 -25.54 13.01
C PRO A 140 2.70 -26.06 12.97
N GLU A 141 2.92 -27.35 13.22
CA GLU A 141 4.24 -28.00 13.14
C GLU A 141 4.62 -28.42 11.71
N ASP A 142 3.68 -28.38 10.77
CA ASP A 142 3.93 -28.72 9.36
C ASP A 142 4.83 -27.67 8.69
N GLU A 143 5.71 -28.12 7.80
CA GLU A 143 6.55 -27.23 6.99
C GLU A 143 5.69 -26.32 6.09
N GLU A 144 4.52 -26.81 5.61
CA GLU A 144 3.60 -25.98 4.82
C GLU A 144 3.13 -24.75 5.60
N ALA A 145 2.99 -24.86 6.94
CA ALA A 145 2.57 -23.73 7.76
C ALA A 145 3.52 -22.55 7.56
N GLN A 146 4.84 -22.76 7.49
CA GLN A 146 5.83 -21.67 7.35
C GLN A 146 5.66 -20.84 6.07
N ALA A 147 5.12 -21.43 5.00
CA ALA A 147 4.85 -20.72 3.75
C ALA A 147 3.61 -19.83 3.82
N ILE A 148 2.70 -20.08 4.77
CA ILE A 148 1.51 -19.25 4.95
C ILE A 148 1.92 -17.95 5.67
N PRO A 149 1.58 -16.75 5.16
CA PRO A 149 1.89 -15.51 5.85
C PRO A 149 1.07 -15.35 7.13
N GLU A 150 1.68 -14.93 8.24
CA GLU A 150 0.93 -14.63 9.47
C GLU A 150 0.01 -13.41 9.31
N ARG A 151 0.52 -12.40 8.61
CA ARG A 151 -0.22 -11.20 8.24
C ARG A 151 0.09 -10.84 6.80
N MET A 152 -0.91 -10.26 6.15
CA MET A 152 -0.75 -9.68 4.83
C MET A 152 -0.87 -8.15 4.92
N PRO A 153 0.22 -7.39 4.74
CA PRO A 153 0.17 -5.93 4.74
C PRO A 153 -0.58 -5.41 3.51
N TYR A 154 -1.19 -4.24 3.63
CA TYR A 154 -1.58 -3.46 2.46
C TYR A 154 -0.32 -3.06 1.68
N ILE A 155 -0.35 -3.21 0.36
CA ILE A 155 0.74 -2.77 -0.51
C ILE A 155 0.25 -1.51 -1.22
N VAL A 156 0.96 -0.40 -1.01
CA VAL A 156 0.68 0.89 -1.64
C VAL A 156 1.76 1.19 -2.66
N ILE A 157 1.35 1.27 -3.92
CA ILE A 157 2.24 1.63 -5.04
C ILE A 157 2.05 3.11 -5.33
N ILE A 158 3.16 3.86 -5.31
CA ILE A 158 3.18 5.31 -5.46
C ILE A 158 4.03 5.65 -6.67
N ALA A 159 3.43 6.34 -7.65
CA ALA A 159 4.11 6.82 -8.84
C ALA A 159 3.90 8.34 -8.97
N ASP A 160 4.98 9.13 -8.94
CA ASP A 160 4.88 10.60 -9.02
C ASP A 160 4.53 11.09 -10.44
N GLU A 161 4.91 10.34 -11.47
CA GLU A 161 4.68 10.72 -12.87
C GLU A 161 4.34 9.51 -13.75
N MET A 162 3.06 9.13 -13.76
CA MET A 162 2.59 8.02 -14.61
C MET A 162 2.63 8.35 -16.11
N ALA A 163 2.63 9.63 -16.51
CA ALA A 163 2.71 10.00 -17.92
C ALA A 163 4.03 9.52 -18.56
N ASP A 164 5.14 9.67 -17.83
CA ASP A 164 6.46 9.20 -18.26
C ASP A 164 6.48 7.66 -18.40
N MET A 165 5.68 6.94 -17.60
CA MET A 165 5.50 5.48 -17.72
C MET A 165 4.74 5.10 -18.99
N ILE A 166 3.59 5.72 -19.24
CA ILE A 166 2.74 5.39 -20.39
C ILE A 166 3.45 5.68 -21.72
N MET A 167 4.20 6.79 -21.79
CA MET A 167 4.90 7.18 -23.02
C MET A 167 6.10 6.27 -23.36
N THR A 168 6.64 5.55 -22.38
CA THR A 168 7.82 4.67 -22.57
C THR A 168 7.41 3.23 -22.95
N SER A 169 6.16 2.84 -22.70
CA SER A 169 5.60 1.52 -23.01
C SER A 169 4.88 1.46 -24.37
N GLY A 170 4.96 2.52 -25.18
CA GLY A 170 4.37 2.63 -26.52
C GLY A 170 5.34 2.33 -27.65
#